data_AF-A0A1I7TXS7-F1
#
_entry.id   AF-A0A1I7TXS7-F1
#
_cell.length_a   1.000
_cell.length_b   1.000
_cell.length_c   1.000
_cell.angle_alpha   90.00
_cell.angle_beta   90.00
_cell.angle_gamma   90.00
#
_symmetry.space_group_name_H-M   'P 1'
#
loop_
_entity.id
_entity.type
_entity.pdbx_description
1 polymer ?
#
loop_
_entity_poly.entity_id
_entity_poly.type
_entity_poly.pdbx_seq_one_letter_code
_entity_poly.pdbx_strand_id
1 'polypeptide(L)'
;MTLFAVPYALFPAMAGYGLGVLDSPGLFFYLVVTIITSTSTSVVAVFENRYFVLFGEHTWWKYVRKFFIAGSYIMVPLYFLPAQFLISEQESARIIVWESLGCQPEIPAHRELFVLSTDQIVPGYSIVVAEGVPSVEVATFAFLNLYCLLFKKTSPTLSVRTMKMQKKLVVALAIQVKE
;
A
#
# COMPACT_ATOMS: atom_id res chain seq x y z
N MET A 1 12.43 0.46 -11.38
CA MET A 1 12.44 1.80 -11.98
C MET A 1 13.72 1.94 -12.78
N THR A 2 13.63 1.76 -14.09
CA THR A 2 14.73 1.87 -15.07
C THR A 2 14.69 3.26 -15.70
N LEU A 3 15.86 3.76 -16.17
CA LEU A 3 16.21 4.96 -16.97
C LEU A 3 15.17 6.08 -17.28
N PHE A 4 13.90 5.76 -17.47
CA PHE A 4 12.80 6.67 -17.84
C PHE A 4 12.24 7.52 -16.70
N ALA A 5 12.34 7.08 -15.45
CA ALA A 5 11.79 7.80 -14.30
C ALA A 5 12.56 7.49 -13.02
N VAL A 6 13.38 8.44 -12.56
CA VAL A 6 14.06 8.39 -11.27
C VAL A 6 13.57 9.58 -10.45
N PRO A 7 12.58 9.39 -9.56
CA PRO A 7 12.08 10.47 -8.71
C PRO A 7 13.12 10.77 -7.62
N TYR A 8 13.54 12.04 -7.52
CA TYR A 8 14.34 12.50 -6.40
C TYR A 8 13.43 13.27 -5.43
N ALA A 9 13.20 12.72 -4.24
CA ALA A 9 12.35 13.33 -3.22
C ALA A 9 13.20 14.11 -2.19
N LEU A 10 12.79 15.33 -1.88
CA LEU A 10 13.51 16.27 -1.02
C LEU A 10 12.81 16.44 0.33
N PHE A 11 12.94 15.45 1.23
CA PHE A 11 12.37 15.56 2.58
C PHE A 11 13.09 16.63 3.43
N PRO A 12 12.39 17.40 4.29
CA PRO A 12 11.00 17.22 4.70
C PRO A 12 9.96 17.83 3.74
N ALA A 13 10.35 18.65 2.76
CA ALA A 13 9.40 19.17 1.79
C ALA A 13 8.80 18.02 0.96
N MET A 14 7.49 18.01 0.71
CA MET A 14 6.88 17.07 -0.24
C MET A 14 7.14 17.56 -1.66
N ALA A 15 8.40 17.69 -2.01
CA ALA A 15 8.85 18.19 -3.29
C ALA A 15 9.88 17.24 -3.88
N GLY A 16 9.97 17.23 -5.20
CA GLY A 16 10.92 16.40 -5.89
C GLY A 16 10.99 16.74 -7.37
N TYR A 17 11.93 16.14 -8.07
CA TYR A 17 12.04 16.28 -9.50
C TYR A 17 12.31 14.92 -10.14
N GLY A 18 11.74 14.70 -11.32
CA GLY A 18 12.00 13.52 -12.12
C GLY A 18 13.35 13.69 -12.82
N LEU A 19 14.30 12.77 -12.59
CA LEU A 19 15.57 12.76 -13.31
C LEU A 19 15.47 12.08 -14.69
N GLY A 20 14.29 11.57 -15.06
CA GLY A 20 14.03 10.78 -16.26
C GLY A 20 13.65 11.58 -17.50
N VAL A 21 13.19 10.89 -18.55
CA VAL A 21 12.89 11.46 -19.88
C VAL A 21 11.47 12.04 -19.99
N LEU A 22 10.55 11.62 -19.13
CA LEU A 22 9.19 12.19 -19.10
C LEU A 22 9.11 13.39 -18.13
N ASP A 23 8.62 14.51 -18.65
CA ASP A 23 8.41 15.78 -17.93
C ASP A 23 7.10 15.85 -17.11
N SER A 24 6.59 14.73 -16.59
CA SER A 24 5.35 14.70 -15.79
C SER A 24 5.57 14.12 -14.38
N PRO A 25 6.27 14.83 -13.47
CA PRO A 25 6.60 14.33 -12.13
C PRO A 25 5.36 13.98 -11.30
N GLY A 26 4.27 14.76 -11.38
CA GLY A 26 3.03 14.46 -10.64
C GLY A 26 2.39 13.11 -11.00
N LEU A 27 2.30 12.80 -12.29
CA LEU A 27 1.79 11.52 -12.77
C LEU A 27 2.67 10.35 -12.28
N PHE A 28 3.99 10.52 -12.26
CA PHE A 28 4.88 9.50 -11.73
C PHE A 28 4.66 9.24 -10.24
N PHE A 29 4.58 10.29 -9.43
CA PHE A 29 4.30 10.13 -8.00
C PHE A 29 2.98 9.38 -7.77
N TYR A 30 1.93 9.74 -8.52
CA TYR A 30 0.66 9.02 -8.50
C TYR A 30 0.81 7.54 -8.84
N LEU A 31 1.49 7.21 -9.95
CA LEU A 31 1.71 5.83 -10.38
C LEU A 31 2.51 5.02 -9.37
N VAL A 32 3.57 5.59 -8.79
CA VAL A 32 4.41 4.91 -7.79
C VAL A 32 3.61 4.55 -6.56
N VAL A 33 2.87 5.51 -5.99
CA VAL A 33 2.04 5.26 -4.81
C VAL A 33 0.95 4.23 -5.12
N THR A 34 0.29 4.35 -6.28
CA THR A 34 -0.72 3.40 -6.73
C THR A 34 -0.18 1.97 -6.84
N ILE A 35 1.05 1.79 -7.36
CA ILE A 35 1.69 0.47 -7.45
C ILE A 35 1.98 -0.12 -6.07
N ILE A 36 2.46 0.71 -5.13
CA ILE A 36 2.74 0.28 -3.75
C ILE A 36 1.44 -0.20 -3.08
N THR A 37 0.39 0.62 -3.10
CA THR A 37 -0.89 0.27 -2.48
C THR A 37 -1.59 -0.90 -3.21
N SER A 38 -1.42 -1.02 -4.53
CA SER A 38 -1.88 -2.20 -5.29
C SER A 38 -1.14 -3.47 -4.85
N THR A 39 0.12 -3.37 -4.50
CA THR A 39 0.91 -4.49 -3.97
C THR A 39 0.39 -4.89 -2.60
N SER A 40 0.15 -3.93 -1.69
CA SER A 40 -0.49 -4.17 -0.38
C SER A 40 -1.86 -4.85 -0.53
N THR A 41 -2.69 -4.37 -1.46
CA THR A 41 -4.01 -4.97 -1.76
C THR A 41 -3.90 -6.39 -2.33
N SER A 42 -2.84 -6.68 -3.09
CA SER A 42 -2.58 -8.03 -3.59
C SER A 42 -2.24 -9.01 -2.47
N VAL A 43 -1.58 -8.54 -1.40
CA VAL A 43 -1.36 -9.34 -0.18
C VAL A 43 -2.68 -9.68 0.49
N VAL A 44 -3.62 -8.73 0.59
CA VAL A 44 -4.98 -8.99 1.09
C VAL A 44 -5.64 -10.12 0.29
N ALA A 45 -5.61 -10.04 -1.04
CA ALA A 45 -6.19 -11.04 -1.92
C ALA A 45 -5.57 -12.44 -1.70
N VAL A 46 -4.26 -12.53 -1.40
CA VAL A 46 -3.61 -13.81 -1.07
C VAL A 46 -4.10 -14.38 0.25
N PHE A 47 -4.22 -13.56 1.30
CA PHE A 47 -4.70 -14.01 2.62
C PHE A 47 -6.18 -14.39 2.61
N GLU A 48 -7.01 -13.61 1.91
CA GLU A 48 -8.41 -13.92 1.68
C GLU A 48 -8.55 -15.20 0.84
N ASN A 49 -7.72 -15.37 -0.20
CA ASN A 49 -7.71 -16.58 -1.00
C ASN A 49 -7.43 -17.83 -0.17
N ARG A 50 -6.42 -17.74 0.70
CA ARG A 50 -6.10 -18.80 1.65
C ARG A 50 -7.28 -19.10 2.58
N TYR A 51 -7.91 -18.06 3.14
CA TYR A 51 -9.06 -18.24 4.02
C TYR A 51 -10.21 -18.97 3.30
N PHE A 52 -10.51 -18.59 2.06
CA PHE A 52 -11.60 -19.16 1.29
C PHE A 52 -11.39 -20.64 0.97
N VAL A 53 -10.21 -21.00 0.44
CA VAL A 53 -9.88 -22.40 0.08
C VAL A 53 -9.88 -23.32 1.30
N LEU A 54 -9.44 -22.80 2.45
CA LEU A 54 -9.37 -23.59 3.68
C LEU A 54 -10.72 -23.68 4.39
N PHE A 55 -11.49 -22.60 4.47
CA PHE A 55 -12.62 -22.50 5.40
C PHE A 55 -13.87 -21.83 4.81
N GLY A 56 -13.74 -21.07 3.72
CA GLY A 56 -14.82 -20.23 3.17
C GLY A 56 -15.62 -20.84 2.02
N GLU A 57 -15.21 -21.98 1.46
CA GLU A 57 -15.86 -22.57 0.28
C GLU A 57 -17.36 -22.87 0.48
N HIS A 58 -17.76 -23.29 1.68
CA HIS A 58 -19.15 -23.59 2.02
C HIS A 58 -19.88 -22.44 2.73
N THR A 59 -19.27 -21.26 2.87
CA THR A 59 -19.89 -20.12 3.56
C THR A 59 -20.52 -19.13 2.57
N TRP A 60 -21.30 -18.18 3.08
CA TRP A 60 -21.87 -17.09 2.29
C TRP A 60 -20.80 -16.20 1.64
N TRP A 61 -19.56 -16.27 2.13
CA TRP A 61 -18.42 -15.50 1.64
C TRP A 61 -18.16 -15.71 0.14
N LYS A 62 -18.50 -16.87 -0.41
CA LYS A 62 -18.35 -17.19 -1.83
C LYS A 62 -19.06 -16.21 -2.77
N TYR A 63 -20.18 -15.62 -2.34
CA TYR A 63 -20.96 -14.69 -3.15
C TYR A 63 -20.43 -13.25 -3.06
N VAL A 64 -19.91 -12.87 -1.88
CA VAL A 64 -19.48 -11.49 -1.60
C VAL A 64 -18.02 -11.26 -1.96
N ARG A 65 -17.18 -12.30 -1.95
CA ARG A 65 -15.74 -12.22 -2.25
C ARG A 65 -15.42 -11.46 -3.52
N LYS A 66 -16.10 -11.74 -4.62
CA LYS A 66 -15.80 -11.11 -5.92
C LYS A 66 -16.00 -9.59 -5.85
N PHE A 67 -17.07 -9.15 -5.18
CA PHE A 67 -17.35 -7.74 -4.95
C PHE A 67 -16.35 -7.11 -3.97
N PHE A 68 -15.96 -7.84 -2.92
CA PHE A 68 -14.94 -7.39 -1.98
C PHE A 68 -13.60 -7.14 -2.67
N ILE A 69 -13.05 -8.13 -3.39
CA ILE A 69 -11.77 -7.98 -4.09
C ILE A 69 -11.85 -6.88 -5.15
N ALA A 70 -12.91 -6.86 -5.96
CA ALA A 70 -13.08 -5.82 -6.97
C ALA A 70 -13.16 -4.43 -6.33
N GLY A 71 -13.91 -4.29 -5.23
CA GLY A 71 -14.01 -3.05 -4.46
C GLY A 71 -12.65 -2.60 -3.94
N SER A 72 -11.88 -3.48 -3.30
CA SER A 72 -10.56 -3.15 -2.77
C SER A 72 -9.61 -2.66 -3.87
N TYR A 73 -9.60 -3.30 -5.05
CA TYR A 73 -8.78 -2.85 -6.18
C TYR A 73 -9.27 -1.54 -6.83
N ILE A 74 -10.59 -1.30 -6.88
CA ILE A 74 -11.15 -0.03 -7.37
C ILE A 74 -10.78 1.13 -6.42
N MET A 75 -10.70 0.87 -5.11
CA MET A 75 -10.33 1.87 -4.12
C MET A 75 -8.86 2.30 -4.20
N VAL A 76 -7.96 1.45 -4.71
CA VAL A 76 -6.52 1.77 -4.83
C VAL A 76 -6.25 3.10 -5.55
N PRO A 77 -6.70 3.33 -6.80
CA PRO A 77 -6.49 4.61 -7.46
C PRO A 77 -7.28 5.76 -6.82
N LEU A 78 -8.41 5.47 -6.16
CA LEU A 78 -9.30 6.47 -5.55
C LEU A 78 -8.68 7.09 -4.29
N TYR A 79 -7.89 6.34 -3.50
CA TYR A 79 -7.29 6.85 -2.26
C TYR A 79 -6.40 8.07 -2.47
N PHE A 80 -5.70 8.14 -3.61
CA PHE A 80 -4.76 9.23 -3.89
C PHE A 80 -5.33 10.30 -4.82
N LEU A 81 -6.54 10.12 -5.36
CA LEU A 81 -7.20 11.14 -6.21
C LEU A 81 -7.36 12.50 -5.51
N PRO A 82 -7.81 12.59 -4.24
CA PRO A 82 -7.95 13.88 -3.57
C PRO A 82 -6.63 14.66 -3.53
N ALA A 83 -5.51 13.98 -3.27
CA ALA A 83 -4.18 14.58 -3.26
C ALA A 83 -3.74 15.07 -4.65
N GLN A 84 -4.25 14.48 -5.74
CA GLN A 84 -3.99 14.96 -7.11
C GLN A 84 -4.81 16.20 -7.49
N PHE A 85 -6.04 16.32 -7.01
CA PHE A 85 -6.86 17.52 -7.27
C PHE A 85 -6.44 18.73 -6.45
N LEU A 86 -5.74 18.51 -5.33
CA LEU A 86 -5.26 19.54 -4.40
C LEU A 86 -3.80 19.93 -4.63
N ILE A 87 -3.21 19.59 -5.78
CA ILE A 87 -1.84 20.02 -6.14
C ILE A 87 -1.80 21.55 -6.12
N SER A 88 -0.92 22.11 -5.30
CA SER A 88 -0.76 23.56 -5.17
C SER A 88 -0.20 24.18 -6.45
N GLU A 89 -0.53 25.45 -6.68
CA GLU A 89 0.06 26.20 -7.80
C GLU A 89 1.58 26.20 -7.68
N GLN A 90 2.26 25.69 -8.72
CA GLN A 90 3.68 25.39 -8.65
C GLN A 90 4.58 26.61 -8.51
N GLU A 91 4.15 27.77 -8.98
CA GLU A 91 4.97 28.98 -8.91
C GLU A 91 5.10 29.47 -7.46
N SER A 92 3.98 29.60 -6.74
CA SER A 92 3.99 29.96 -5.32
C SER A 92 4.56 28.85 -4.44
N ALA A 93 4.24 27.58 -4.75
CA ALA A 93 4.70 26.44 -3.96
C ALA A 93 6.23 26.27 -4.02
N ARG A 94 6.86 26.52 -5.18
CA ARG A 94 8.33 26.49 -5.32
C ARG A 94 8.98 27.54 -4.42
N ILE A 95 8.46 28.76 -4.35
CA ILE A 95 9.03 29.83 -3.52
C ILE A 95 9.03 29.41 -2.05
N ILE A 96 7.91 28.90 -1.55
CA ILE A 96 7.76 28.46 -0.15
C ILE A 96 8.69 27.28 0.17
N VAL A 97 8.81 26.32 -0.75
CA VAL A 97 9.70 25.17 -0.57
C VAL A 97 11.17 25.59 -0.63
N TRP A 98 11.56 26.51 -1.51
CA TRP A 98 12.91 27.05 -1.54
C TRP A 98 13.29 27.77 -0.25
N GLU A 99 12.36 28.53 0.34
CA GLU A 99 12.55 29.17 1.64
C GLU A 99 12.69 28.13 2.76
N SER A 100 11.92 27.03 2.69
CA SER A 100 11.97 25.90 3.62
C SER A 100 13.26 25.07 3.53
N LEU A 101 13.87 24.95 2.35
CA LEU A 101 14.99 24.03 2.09
C LEU A 101 16.35 24.63 2.45
N GLY A 102 16.43 25.93 2.76
CA GLY A 102 17.66 26.60 3.18
C GLY A 102 18.82 26.43 2.19
N CYS A 103 20.04 26.15 2.69
CA CYS A 103 21.25 25.93 1.89
C CYS A 103 21.29 24.52 1.25
N GLN A 104 20.42 24.25 0.28
CA GLN A 104 20.56 23.08 -0.59
C GLN A 104 21.33 23.41 -1.88
N PRO A 105 22.02 22.43 -2.47
CA PRO A 105 22.73 22.63 -3.74
C PRO A 105 21.75 23.04 -4.83
N GLU A 106 22.18 24.01 -5.65
CA GLU A 106 21.42 24.53 -6.78
C GLU A 106 20.91 23.38 -7.66
N ILE A 107 19.58 23.33 -7.88
CA ILE A 107 18.98 22.40 -8.82
C ILE A 107 19.52 22.76 -10.21
N PRO A 108 19.89 21.78 -11.06
CA PRO A 108 20.37 22.06 -12.41
C PRO A 108 19.37 22.95 -13.16
N ALA A 109 19.84 24.04 -13.78
CA ALA A 109 19.02 25.07 -14.44
C ALA A 109 18.03 24.56 -15.53
N HIS A 110 18.16 23.29 -15.95
CA HIS A 110 17.28 22.64 -16.91
C HIS A 110 16.12 21.86 -16.26
N ARG A 111 15.97 21.87 -14.93
CA ARG A 111 14.93 21.10 -14.22
C ARG A 111 14.18 21.94 -13.22
N GLU A 112 12.86 21.80 -13.25
CA GLU A 112 11.97 22.47 -12.30
C GLU A 112 11.63 21.53 -11.13
N LEU A 113 11.61 22.10 -9.93
CA LEU A 113 11.14 21.42 -8.73
C LEU A 113 9.62 21.24 -8.80
N PHE A 114 9.14 20.00 -8.69
CA PHE A 114 7.72 19.71 -8.56
C PHE A 114 7.35 19.60 -7.08
N VAL A 115 6.48 20.50 -6.61
CA VAL A 115 5.97 20.48 -5.23
C VAL A 115 4.64 19.74 -5.22
N LEU A 116 4.60 18.59 -4.56
CA LEU A 116 3.37 17.79 -4.46
C LEU A 116 2.32 18.49 -3.58
N SER A 117 2.75 19.06 -2.46
CA SER A 117 1.90 19.88 -1.60
C SER A 117 2.75 20.75 -0.67
N THR A 118 2.28 21.99 -0.46
CA THR A 118 2.80 22.89 0.58
C THR A 118 2.25 22.54 1.97
N ASP A 119 1.04 21.98 2.02
CA ASP A 119 0.42 21.47 3.25
C ASP A 119 0.44 19.93 3.27
N GLN A 120 1.18 19.37 4.22
CA GLN A 120 1.45 17.92 4.30
C GLN A 120 0.27 17.11 4.84
N ILE A 121 -0.75 17.77 5.39
CA ILE A 121 -1.87 17.10 6.08
C ILE A 121 -2.66 16.22 5.10
N VAL A 122 -3.03 16.74 3.92
CA VAL A 122 -3.88 16.02 2.96
C VAL A 122 -3.17 14.82 2.32
N PRO A 123 -1.94 14.95 1.78
CA PRO A 123 -1.22 13.78 1.26
C PRO A 123 -0.88 12.78 2.37
N GLY A 124 -0.53 13.26 3.57
CA GLY A 124 -0.25 12.42 4.73
C GLY A 124 -1.46 11.57 5.13
N TYR A 125 -2.64 12.18 5.25
CA TYR A 125 -3.88 11.46 5.56
C TYR A 125 -4.22 10.45 4.45
N SER A 126 -4.05 10.83 3.19
CA SER A 126 -4.29 9.93 2.05
C SER A 126 -3.42 8.68 2.10
N ILE A 127 -2.12 8.82 2.44
CA ILE A 127 -1.19 7.70 2.61
C ILE A 127 -1.59 6.81 3.79
N VAL A 128 -1.92 7.42 4.94
CA VAL A 128 -2.34 6.68 6.14
C VAL A 128 -3.58 5.85 5.86
N VAL A 129 -4.56 6.39 5.13
CA VAL A 129 -5.75 5.64 4.73
C VAL A 129 -5.40 4.55 3.70
N ALA A 130 -4.61 4.88 2.69
CA ALA A 130 -4.24 3.96 1.60
C ALA A 130 -3.51 2.70 2.10
N GLU A 131 -2.62 2.82 3.09
CA GLU A 131 -1.90 1.67 3.67
C GLU A 131 -2.62 1.09 4.90
N GLY A 132 -3.34 1.92 5.65
CA GLY A 132 -4.08 1.49 6.83
C GLY A 132 -5.19 0.50 6.50
N VAL A 133 -5.98 0.77 5.45
CA VAL A 133 -7.10 -0.12 5.06
C VAL A 133 -6.62 -1.52 4.67
N PRO A 134 -5.69 -1.71 3.72
CA PRO A 134 -5.14 -3.03 3.40
C PRO A 134 -4.48 -3.70 4.61
N SER A 135 -3.80 -2.94 5.47
CA SER A 135 -3.17 -3.50 6.67
C SER A 135 -4.18 -4.12 7.63
N VAL A 136 -5.31 -3.45 7.86
CA VAL A 136 -6.42 -3.98 8.67
C VAL A 136 -7.02 -5.21 7.99
N GLU A 137 -7.25 -5.17 6.68
CA GLU A 137 -7.77 -6.33 5.92
C GLU A 137 -6.83 -7.54 6.04
N VAL A 138 -5.51 -7.37 5.82
CA VAL A 138 -4.53 -8.44 6.01
C VAL A 138 -4.58 -8.98 7.43
N ALA A 139 -4.60 -8.10 8.45
CA ALA A 139 -4.65 -8.53 9.85
C ALA A 139 -5.92 -9.35 10.16
N THR A 140 -7.07 -8.94 9.63
CA THR A 140 -8.33 -9.68 9.82
C THR A 140 -8.28 -11.06 9.19
N PHE A 141 -7.84 -11.19 7.93
CA PHE A 141 -7.73 -12.51 7.28
C PHE A 141 -6.62 -13.36 7.91
N ALA A 142 -5.50 -12.78 8.32
CA ALA A 142 -4.45 -13.49 9.03
C ALA A 142 -4.98 -14.06 10.36
N PHE A 143 -5.70 -13.24 11.14
CA PHE A 143 -6.34 -13.67 12.38
C PHE A 143 -7.39 -14.76 12.13
N LEU A 144 -8.27 -14.60 11.13
CA LEU A 144 -9.28 -15.60 10.79
C LEU A 144 -8.65 -16.93 10.35
N ASN A 145 -7.59 -16.87 9.55
CA ASN A 145 -6.82 -18.05 9.14
C ASN A 145 -6.22 -18.76 10.37
N LEU A 146 -5.56 -18.03 11.27
CA LEU A 146 -4.97 -18.59 12.48
C LEU A 146 -6.02 -19.16 13.43
N TYR A 147 -7.12 -18.42 13.65
CA TYR A 147 -8.22 -18.84 14.51
C TYR A 147 -8.87 -20.12 13.98
N CYS A 148 -9.23 -20.16 12.70
CA CYS A 148 -9.81 -21.35 12.10
C CYS A 148 -8.81 -22.51 12.09
N LEU A 149 -7.53 -22.24 11.86
CA LEU A 149 -6.50 -23.27 11.87
C LEU A 149 -6.32 -23.87 13.26
N LEU A 150 -6.33 -23.08 14.33
CA LEU A 150 -6.13 -23.57 15.70
C LEU A 150 -7.39 -24.24 16.27
N PHE A 151 -8.55 -23.58 16.14
CA PHE A 151 -9.78 -23.93 16.85
C PHE A 151 -10.81 -24.73 16.03
N LYS A 152 -10.85 -24.62 14.69
CA LYS A 152 -11.74 -25.48 13.89
C LYS A 152 -11.09 -26.82 13.57
N LYS A 153 -11.88 -27.88 13.65
CA LYS A 153 -11.50 -29.25 13.26
C LYS A 153 -11.90 -29.44 11.79
N THR A 154 -10.87 -29.60 10.95
CA THR A 154 -10.96 -30.11 9.58
C THR A 154 -11.52 -29.14 8.55
N SER A 155 -10.64 -28.72 7.63
CA SER A 155 -11.06 -28.35 6.28
C SER A 155 -11.18 -29.65 5.47
N PRO A 156 -12.27 -29.88 4.71
CA PRO A 156 -12.40 -31.08 3.87
C PRO A 156 -11.37 -31.12 2.74
N THR A 157 -10.73 -29.98 2.41
CA THR A 157 -9.81 -29.85 1.28
C THR A 157 -8.34 -30.11 1.65
N LEU A 158 -7.97 -30.08 2.94
CA LEU A 158 -6.59 -30.39 3.36
C LEU A 158 -6.43 -31.76 4.01
N SER A 159 -5.36 -32.44 3.60
CA SER A 159 -4.85 -33.62 4.31
C SER A 159 -4.62 -33.31 5.79
N VAL A 160 -5.06 -34.25 6.64
CA VAL A 160 -4.87 -34.21 8.10
C VAL A 160 -3.40 -34.02 8.46
N ARG A 161 -2.46 -34.54 7.65
CA ARG A 161 -1.02 -34.38 7.86
C ARG A 161 -0.57 -32.93 7.69
N THR A 162 -1.02 -32.25 6.63
CA THR A 162 -0.66 -30.84 6.34
C THR A 162 -1.21 -29.90 7.41
N MET A 163 -2.45 -30.13 7.86
CA MET A 163 -3.03 -29.36 8.97
C MET A 163 -2.27 -29.54 10.28
N LYS A 164 -1.85 -30.78 10.60
CA LYS A 164 -1.05 -31.07 11.80
C LYS A 164 0.31 -30.38 11.74
N MET A 165 0.93 -30.30 10.55
CA MET A 165 2.20 -29.60 10.35
C MET A 165 2.04 -28.09 10.50
N GLN A 166 1.02 -27.48 9.89
CA GLN A 166 0.75 -26.04 10.03
C GLN A 166 0.44 -25.65 11.49
N LYS A 167 -0.33 -26.46 12.24
CA LYS A 167 -0.55 -26.24 13.68
C LYS A 167 0.75 -26.26 14.47
N LYS A 168 1.60 -27.27 14.22
CA LYS A 168 2.91 -27.36 14.90
C LYS A 168 3.80 -26.16 14.59
N LEU A 169 3.82 -25.70 13.34
CA LEU A 169 4.57 -24.50 12.95
C LEU A 169 4.09 -23.26 13.70
N VAL A 170 2.77 -23.02 13.77
CA VAL A 170 2.20 -21.87 14.52
C VAL A 170 2.54 -21.94 16.01
N VAL A 171 2.41 -23.13 16.63
CA VAL A 171 2.79 -23.32 18.04
C VAL A 171 4.28 -23.08 18.25
N ALA A 172 5.14 -23.58 17.35
CA ALA A 172 6.59 -23.36 17.42
C ALA A 172 6.94 -21.86 17.32
N LEU A 173 6.33 -21.13 16.39
CA LEU A 173 6.52 -19.67 16.26
C LEU A 173 6.06 -18.92 17.51
N ALA A 174 4.93 -19.31 18.11
CA ALA A 174 4.43 -18.69 19.34
C ALA A 174 5.34 -18.95 20.56
N ILE A 175 6.06 -20.07 20.57
CA ILE A 175 7.09 -20.36 21.57
C ILE A 175 8.34 -19.52 21.29
N GLN A 176 8.79 -19.45 20.03
CA GLN A 176 9.99 -18.70 19.63
C GLN A 176 9.91 -17.20 19.90
N VAL A 177 8.72 -16.60 19.84
CA VAL A 177 8.53 -15.15 20.13
C VAL A 177 8.56 -14.86 21.64
N LYS A 178 8.47 -15.89 22.49
CA LYS A 178 8.49 -15.74 23.95
C LYS A 178 9.88 -15.89 24.58
N GLU A 179 10.89 -16.35 23.83
CA GLU A 179 12.30 -16.35 24.23
C GLU A 179 12.96 -15.02 23.82
#